data_AF-A0A7S8HG81-F1
#
_entry.id   AF-A0A7S8HG81-F1
#
_cell.length_a   1.000
_cell.length_b   1.000
_cell.length_c   1.000
_cell.angle_alpha   90.00
_cell.angle_beta   90.00
_cell.angle_gamma   90.00
#
_symmetry.space_group_name_H-M   'P 1'
#
loop_
_entity.id
_entity.type
_entity.pdbx_description
1 polymer ?
#
loop_
_entity_poly.entity_id
_entity_poly.type
_entity_poly.pdbx_seq_one_letter_code
_entity_poly.pdbx_strand_id
1 'polypeptide(L)'
;MKKLLLAVCFLSVFFFPKQTQALSCIEPPSANITFKQYDGVIIGEVQEIERKSNVLLLTVEVKKSYKGVEDKVIKLYEDVTWGTSIKGTEYLFYLNKENGKWIHPLCAPTTTKVNNEFFEGKEELLLKEKEVEEQLQKKPNYTTTLVLLVAGFAVLLVIFFKRKRR
;
A
#
# COMPACT_ATOMS: atom_id res chain seq x y z
N MET A 1 -15.92 -26.48 43.93
CA MET A 1 -14.65 -25.77 43.65
C MET A 1 -13.91 -26.28 42.41
N LYS A 2 -13.67 -27.60 42.24
CA LYS A 2 -13.00 -28.15 41.03
C LYS A 2 -13.66 -27.78 39.68
N LYS A 3 -15.00 -27.72 39.61
CA LYS A 3 -15.73 -27.34 38.38
C LYS A 3 -15.59 -25.86 38.01
N LEU A 4 -15.43 -24.97 39.00
CA LEU A 4 -15.22 -23.53 38.79
C LEU A 4 -13.79 -23.27 38.26
N LEU A 5 -12.82 -24.00 38.82
CA LEU A 5 -11.41 -23.90 38.41
C LEU A 5 -11.20 -24.39 36.96
N LEU A 6 -11.92 -25.43 36.54
CA LEU A 6 -11.91 -25.90 35.15
C LEU A 6 -12.53 -24.88 34.18
N ALA A 7 -13.62 -24.22 34.58
CA ALA A 7 -14.28 -23.20 33.76
C ALA A 7 -13.39 -21.96 33.57
N VAL A 8 -12.67 -21.54 34.62
CA VAL A 8 -11.71 -20.44 34.55
C VAL A 8 -10.52 -20.78 33.65
N CYS A 9 -9.99 -22.01 33.72
CA CYS A 9 -8.95 -22.48 32.79
C CYS A 9 -9.42 -22.60 31.34
N PHE A 10 -10.68 -22.94 31.08
CA PHE A 10 -11.21 -22.98 29.71
C PHE A 10 -11.40 -21.57 29.13
N LEU A 11 -11.77 -20.59 29.96
CA LEU A 11 -11.94 -19.21 29.52
C LEU A 11 -10.62 -18.55 29.13
N SER A 12 -9.51 -18.88 29.81
CA SER A 12 -8.20 -18.25 29.55
C SER A 12 -7.62 -18.61 28.17
N VAL A 13 -8.03 -19.72 27.56
CA VAL A 13 -7.59 -20.12 26.21
C VAL A 13 -8.11 -19.16 25.12
N PHE A 14 -9.23 -18.47 25.37
CA PHE A 14 -9.76 -17.47 24.43
C PHE A 14 -9.09 -16.10 24.54
N PHE A 15 -8.27 -15.88 25.58
CA PHE A 15 -7.56 -14.61 25.80
C PHE A 15 -6.12 -14.62 25.29
N PHE A 16 -5.66 -15.69 24.64
CA PHE A 16 -4.34 -15.66 24.03
C PHE A 16 -4.31 -14.64 22.89
N PRO A 17 -3.48 -13.58 22.97
CA PRO A 17 -3.36 -12.63 21.89
C PRO A 17 -2.84 -13.36 20.65
N LYS A 18 -3.41 -13.03 19.49
CA LYS A 18 -2.83 -13.46 18.21
C LYS A 18 -1.39 -12.91 18.16
N GLN A 19 -0.44 -13.79 17.90
CA GLN A 19 0.99 -13.47 17.91
C GLN A 19 1.27 -12.21 17.10
N THR A 20 1.86 -11.20 17.72
CA THR A 20 2.34 -10.00 17.05
C THR A 20 3.68 -10.33 16.40
N GLN A 21 3.77 -10.23 15.08
CA GLN A 21 5.03 -10.34 14.37
C GLN A 21 5.66 -8.96 14.27
N ALA A 22 6.87 -8.80 14.80
CA ALA A 22 7.67 -7.61 14.59
C ALA A 22 8.54 -7.82 13.36
N LEU A 23 8.55 -6.85 12.44
CA LEU A 23 9.48 -6.86 11.32
C LEU A 23 10.89 -6.58 11.85
N SER A 24 11.81 -7.52 11.64
CA SER A 24 13.23 -7.36 11.96
C SER A 24 14.02 -7.26 10.66
N CYS A 25 14.56 -6.07 10.40
CA CYS A 25 15.39 -5.82 9.24
C CYS A 25 16.86 -6.05 9.57
N ILE A 26 17.58 -6.71 8.67
CA ILE A 26 19.04 -6.77 8.74
C ILE A 26 19.62 -5.42 8.34
N GLU A 27 20.77 -5.07 8.92
CA GLU A 27 21.47 -3.84 8.55
C GLU A 27 21.84 -3.87 7.06
N PRO A 28 21.50 -2.81 6.30
CA PRO A 28 21.77 -2.79 4.87
C PRO A 28 23.28 -2.81 4.59
N PRO A 29 23.71 -3.45 3.51
CA PRO A 29 25.13 -3.46 3.12
C PRO A 29 25.58 -2.06 2.68
N SER A 30 26.88 -1.93 2.37
CA SER A 30 27.44 -0.64 1.93
C SER A 30 26.68 -0.04 0.74
N ALA A 31 26.68 1.29 0.62
CA ALA A 31 25.89 2.02 -0.39
C ALA A 31 26.11 1.49 -1.83
N ASN A 32 27.33 1.09 -2.18
CA ASN A 32 27.65 0.52 -3.49
C ASN A 32 26.97 -0.85 -3.74
N ILE A 33 26.96 -1.72 -2.73
CA ILE A 33 26.32 -3.03 -2.84
C ILE A 33 24.80 -2.84 -2.92
N THR A 34 24.26 -2.01 -2.03
CA THR A 34 22.84 -1.64 -2.03
C THR A 34 22.41 -1.09 -3.39
N PHE A 35 23.13 -0.10 -3.93
CA PHE A 35 22.83 0.47 -5.25
C PHE A 35 22.77 -0.57 -6.39
N LYS A 36 23.58 -1.63 -6.31
CA LYS A 36 23.56 -2.71 -7.29
C LYS A 36 22.36 -3.65 -7.14
N GLN A 37 21.90 -3.89 -5.92
CA GLN A 37 20.85 -4.86 -5.60
C GLN A 37 19.45 -4.44 -6.07
N TYR A 38 19.14 -3.14 -6.03
CA TYR A 38 17.80 -2.64 -6.37
C TYR A 38 17.67 -2.29 -7.85
N ASP A 39 16.50 -2.47 -8.43
CA ASP A 39 16.24 -2.15 -9.82
C ASP A 39 16.14 -0.64 -10.06
N GLY A 40 15.66 0.12 -9.07
CA GLY A 40 15.50 1.56 -9.12
C GLY A 40 16.08 2.27 -7.90
N VAL A 41 16.69 3.43 -8.11
CA VAL A 41 17.16 4.31 -7.03
C VAL A 41 16.84 5.75 -7.41
N ILE A 42 15.97 6.38 -6.62
CA ILE A 42 15.44 7.71 -6.93
C ILE A 42 15.42 8.61 -5.71
N ILE A 43 15.45 9.92 -5.94
CA ILE A 43 14.94 10.91 -4.98
C ILE A 43 13.58 11.36 -5.48
N GLY A 44 12.55 11.24 -4.65
CA GLY A 44 11.20 11.60 -5.03
C GLY A 44 10.33 11.98 -3.85
N GLU A 45 9.32 12.80 -4.13
CA GLU A 45 8.36 13.31 -3.17
C GLU A 45 7.03 12.56 -3.28
N VAL A 46 6.50 12.10 -2.15
CA VAL A 46 5.22 11.38 -2.11
C VAL A 46 4.06 12.36 -2.24
N GLN A 47 3.43 12.40 -3.40
CA GLN A 47 2.31 13.31 -3.69
C GLN A 47 0.97 12.80 -3.15
N GLU A 48 0.74 11.49 -3.20
CA GLU A 48 -0.53 10.88 -2.76
C GLU A 48 -0.32 9.48 -2.20
N ILE A 49 -1.15 9.06 -1.25
CA ILE A 49 -1.14 7.72 -0.67
C ILE A 49 -2.57 7.15 -0.65
N GLU A 50 -2.80 6.14 -1.46
CA GLU A 50 -4.07 5.42 -1.52
C GLU A 50 -3.95 4.05 -0.84
N ARG A 51 -4.76 3.77 0.18
CA ARG A 51 -4.84 2.42 0.76
C ARG A 51 -5.74 1.53 -0.10
N LYS A 52 -5.19 0.43 -0.63
CA LYS A 52 -5.92 -0.57 -1.42
C LYS A 52 -5.79 -1.94 -0.79
N SER A 53 -6.85 -2.41 -0.13
CA SER A 53 -6.96 -3.73 0.55
C SER A 53 -5.72 -4.11 1.37
N ASN A 54 -4.66 -4.63 0.73
CA ASN A 54 -3.44 -5.14 1.35
C ASN A 54 -2.15 -4.34 1.01
N VAL A 55 -2.25 -3.22 0.28
CA VAL A 55 -1.09 -2.40 -0.11
C VAL A 55 -1.40 -0.92 0.05
N LEU A 56 -0.36 -0.12 0.25
CA LEU A 56 -0.38 1.33 0.03
C LEU A 56 0.11 1.58 -1.39
N LEU A 57 -0.66 2.36 -2.15
CA LEU A 57 -0.29 2.82 -3.48
C LEU A 57 0.09 4.29 -3.39
N LEU A 58 1.37 4.57 -3.57
CA LEU A 58 1.95 5.90 -3.51
C LEU A 58 2.03 6.46 -4.92
N THR A 59 1.72 7.74 -5.06
CA THR A 59 2.08 8.52 -6.25
C THR A 59 3.31 9.32 -5.90
N VAL A 60 4.42 9.07 -6.57
CA VAL A 60 5.70 9.71 -6.28
C VAL A 60 6.11 10.56 -7.47
N GLU A 61 6.37 11.83 -7.22
CA GLU A 61 7.03 12.71 -8.18
C GLU A 61 8.54 12.52 -8.06
N VAL A 62 9.16 12.02 -9.12
CA VAL A 62 10.59 11.75 -9.20
C VAL A 62 11.31 13.05 -9.46
N LYS A 63 12.16 13.48 -8.53
CA LYS A 63 13.00 14.68 -8.67
C LYS A 63 14.34 14.33 -9.32
N LYS A 64 14.92 13.20 -8.91
CA LYS A 64 16.15 12.64 -9.47
C LYS A 64 16.05 11.13 -9.59
N SER A 65 16.64 10.57 -10.64
CA SER A 65 16.78 9.14 -10.79
C SER A 65 18.22 8.79 -11.07
N TYR A 66 18.77 7.87 -10.29
CA TYR A 66 20.13 7.37 -10.44
C TYR A 66 20.13 5.99 -11.09
N LYS A 67 18.98 5.31 -11.15
CA LYS A 67 18.85 3.96 -11.69
C LYS A 67 17.40 3.62 -12.02
N GLY A 68 17.19 2.98 -13.17
CA GLY A 68 15.99 2.20 -13.55
C GLY A 68 14.69 2.95 -13.79
N VAL A 69 14.45 4.06 -13.09
CA VAL A 69 13.22 4.86 -13.22
C VAL A 69 13.47 6.00 -14.20
N GLU A 70 12.67 6.07 -15.26
CA GLU A 70 12.78 7.12 -16.28
C GLU A 70 11.54 8.05 -16.31
N ASP A 71 10.48 7.72 -15.57
CA ASP A 71 9.25 8.52 -15.59
C ASP A 71 9.29 9.59 -14.48
N LYS A 72 8.87 10.84 -14.77
CA LYS A 72 8.75 11.92 -13.75
C LYS A 72 7.74 11.61 -12.65
N VAL A 73 6.73 10.79 -12.93
CA VAL A 73 5.73 10.39 -11.95
C VAL A 73 5.56 8.88 -12.02
N ILE A 74 5.70 8.21 -10.89
CA ILE A 74 5.52 6.76 -10.78
C ILE A 74 4.47 6.40 -9.74
N LYS A 75 3.88 5.21 -9.93
CA LYS A 75 3.10 4.54 -8.90
C LYS A 75 3.99 3.53 -8.19
N LEU A 76 4.11 3.68 -6.87
CA LEU A 76 4.95 2.86 -6.01
C LEU A 76 4.08 2.07 -5.03
N TYR A 77 4.32 0.77 -4.91
CA TYR A 77 3.56 -0.10 -4.01
C TYR A 77 4.36 -0.37 -2.74
N GLU A 78 3.74 -0.14 -1.59
CA GLU A 78 4.33 -0.34 -0.27
C GLU A 78 3.40 -1.23 0.58
N ASP A 79 3.97 -1.90 1.58
CA ASP A 79 3.21 -2.75 2.49
C ASP A 79 2.24 -1.92 3.37
N VAL A 80 1.03 -2.43 3.59
CA VAL A 80 0.00 -1.72 4.34
C VAL A 80 0.21 -1.70 5.85
N THR A 81 1.01 -2.61 6.36
CA THR A 81 1.26 -2.80 7.79
C THR A 81 2.54 -2.09 8.17
N TRP A 82 3.62 -2.29 7.40
CA TRP A 82 4.97 -1.82 7.70
C TRP A 82 5.45 -0.67 6.81
N GLY A 83 4.62 -0.21 5.87
CA GLY A 83 4.90 1.01 5.13
C GLY A 83 4.95 2.24 6.04
N THR A 84 5.95 3.10 5.82
CA THR A 84 6.20 4.29 6.67
C THR A 84 6.27 5.59 5.87
N SER A 85 6.02 5.54 4.57
CA SER A 85 6.02 6.74 3.73
C SER A 85 4.92 7.74 4.14
N ILE A 86 5.27 9.02 4.10
CA ILE A 86 4.39 10.13 4.48
C ILE A 86 4.19 11.04 3.28
N LYS A 87 2.93 11.44 3.03
CA LYS A 87 2.57 12.40 1.98
C LYS A 87 3.28 13.75 2.19
N GLY A 88 3.75 14.36 1.10
CA GLY A 88 4.52 15.61 1.08
C GLY A 88 5.96 15.46 1.55
N THR A 89 6.44 14.23 1.77
CA THR A 89 7.82 13.98 2.21
C THR A 89 8.66 13.46 1.06
N GLU A 90 9.87 14.00 0.94
CA GLU A 90 10.87 13.56 -0.01
C GLU A 90 11.75 12.46 0.59
N TYR A 91 12.01 11.42 -0.21
CA TYR A 91 12.85 10.29 0.19
C TYR A 91 13.83 9.91 -0.91
N LEU A 92 14.97 9.38 -0.49
CA LEU A 92 15.81 8.51 -1.28
C LEU A 92 15.21 7.09 -1.23
N PHE A 93 14.57 6.66 -2.31
CA PHE A 93 13.97 5.34 -2.43
C PHE A 93 14.90 4.34 -3.11
N TYR A 94 14.86 3.11 -2.61
CA TYR A 94 15.44 1.93 -3.24
C TYR A 94 14.32 0.98 -3.60
N LEU A 95 14.19 0.66 -4.89
CA LEU A 95 13.00 0.08 -5.49
C LEU A 95 13.31 -1.21 -6.23
N ASN A 96 12.40 -2.17 -6.15
CA ASN A 96 12.39 -3.35 -7.01
C ASN A 96 11.36 -3.17 -8.12
N LYS A 97 11.55 -3.87 -9.24
CA LYS A 97 10.59 -3.92 -10.34
C LYS A 97 10.03 -5.32 -10.46
N GLU A 98 8.78 -5.50 -10.05
CA GLU A 98 8.09 -6.79 -10.09
C GLU A 98 6.87 -6.70 -11.01
N ASN A 99 6.81 -7.57 -12.02
CA ASN A 99 5.70 -7.59 -12.99
C ASN A 99 5.40 -6.20 -13.60
N GLY A 100 6.45 -5.44 -13.90
CA GLY A 100 6.36 -4.08 -14.45
C GLY A 100 5.94 -3.00 -13.45
N LYS A 101 5.76 -3.32 -12.17
CA LYS A 101 5.37 -2.39 -11.10
C LYS A 101 6.58 -2.06 -10.23
N TRP A 102 6.66 -0.81 -9.81
CA TRP A 102 7.66 -0.38 -8.82
C TRP A 102 7.18 -0.76 -7.43
N ILE A 103 7.98 -1.54 -6.72
CA ILE A 103 7.72 -1.99 -5.36
C ILE A 103 8.74 -1.31 -4.44
N HIS A 104 8.27 -0.79 -3.32
CA HIS A 104 9.10 -0.37 -2.20
C HIS A 104 9.18 -1.56 -1.22
N PRO A 105 10.26 -2.35 -1.28
CA PRO A 105 10.32 -3.56 -0.48
C PRO A 105 10.54 -3.21 0.98
N LEU A 106 10.04 -4.09 1.85
CA LEU A 106 10.33 -4.05 3.28
C LEU A 106 11.85 -4.00 3.51
N CYS A 107 12.27 -3.20 4.49
CA CYS A 107 13.69 -3.05 4.85
C CYS A 107 14.58 -2.43 3.77
N ALA A 108 14.01 -1.84 2.71
CA ALA A 108 14.77 -0.97 1.83
C ALA A 108 15.42 0.15 2.67
N PRO A 109 16.69 0.53 2.41
CA PRO A 109 17.39 1.59 3.16
C PRO A 109 16.91 2.99 2.73
N THR A 110 15.60 3.17 2.72
CA THR A 110 14.93 4.41 2.35
C THR A 110 15.08 5.43 3.47
N THR A 111 15.37 6.66 3.11
CA THR A 111 15.67 7.73 4.07
C THR A 111 15.25 9.08 3.54
N THR A 112 14.90 9.99 4.44
CA THR A 112 14.66 11.41 4.13
C THR A 112 15.96 12.21 3.99
N LYS A 113 17.11 11.60 4.32
CA LYS A 113 18.43 12.19 4.10
C LYS A 113 18.84 12.03 2.64
N VAL A 114 18.27 12.88 1.79
CA VAL A 114 18.47 12.86 0.33
C VAL A 114 19.87 13.33 -0.10
N ASN A 115 20.55 14.12 0.75
CA ASN A 115 21.93 14.49 0.53
C ASN A 115 22.86 13.40 1.07
N ASN A 116 23.55 12.69 0.19
CA ASN A 116 24.46 11.62 0.54
C ASN A 116 25.66 11.65 -0.41
N GLU A 117 26.85 11.68 0.18
CA GLU A 117 28.17 11.72 -0.50
C GLU A 117 28.29 10.64 -1.59
N PHE A 118 27.66 9.48 -1.41
CA PHE A 118 27.70 8.40 -2.40
C PHE A 118 27.09 8.77 -3.76
N PHE A 119 26.10 9.68 -3.78
CA PHE A 119 25.42 10.10 -5.02
C PHE A 119 26.03 11.36 -5.63
N GLU A 120 26.98 12.01 -4.96
CA GLU A 120 27.69 13.15 -5.53
C GLU A 120 28.48 12.71 -6.76
N GLY A 121 28.20 13.33 -7.91
CA GLY A 121 28.83 12.99 -9.19
C GLY A 121 28.35 11.70 -9.84
N LYS A 122 27.33 11.02 -9.30
CA LYS A 122 26.64 9.94 -10.01
C LYS A 122 25.84 10.51 -11.18
N GLU A 123 25.82 9.75 -12.28
CA GLU A 123 25.00 10.09 -13.44
C GLU A 123 23.51 10.01 -13.09
N GLU A 124 22.77 11.05 -13.45
CA GLU A 124 21.32 11.12 -13.31
C GLU A 124 20.66 10.75 -14.65
N LEU A 125 19.63 9.90 -14.59
CA LEU A 125 18.82 9.53 -15.74
C LEU A 125 17.87 10.67 -16.13
N LEU A 126 17.70 10.89 -17.43
CA LEU A 126 16.75 11.87 -17.94
C LEU A 126 15.31 11.39 -17.71
N LEU A 127 14.53 12.22 -17.01
CA LEU A 127 13.14 11.93 -16.70
C LEU A 127 12.21 12.36 -17.84
N LYS A 128 11.36 11.44 -18.27
CA LYS A 128 10.31 11.63 -19.27
C LYS A 128 9.03 12.08 -18.58
N GLU A 129 8.37 13.07 -19.16
CA GLU A 129 6.98 13.36 -18.81
C GLU A 129 6.09 12.26 -19.38
N LYS A 130 5.39 11.56 -18.49
CA LYS A 130 4.30 10.68 -18.88
C LYS A 130 3.03 11.50 -18.85
N GLU A 131 2.28 11.53 -19.95
CA GLU A 131 0.89 12.01 -19.92
C GLU A 131 0.16 11.18 -18.87
N VAL A 132 -0.16 11.79 -17.74
CA VAL A 132 -0.93 11.15 -16.69
C VAL A 132 -2.33 10.98 -17.26
N GLU A 133 -2.61 9.81 -17.82
CA GLU A 133 -3.99 9.43 -18.17
C GLU A 133 -4.82 9.57 -16.91
N GLU A 134 -5.67 10.58 -16.92
CA GLU A 134 -6.58 10.96 -15.86
C GLU A 134 -7.60 9.83 -15.68
N GLN A 135 -7.24 8.80 -14.92
CA GLN A 135 -8.16 7.78 -14.44
C GLN A 135 -8.97 8.39 -13.28
N LEU A 136 -9.70 9.47 -13.59
CA LEU A 136 -10.65 10.11 -12.69
C LEU A 136 -11.80 9.13 -12.46
N GLN A 137 -11.76 8.47 -11.30
CA GLN A 137 -12.91 8.06 -10.51
C GLN A 137 -14.19 7.67 -11.29
N LYS A 138 -14.22 6.46 -11.85
CA LYS A 138 -15.51 5.80 -12.07
C LYS A 138 -16.02 5.31 -10.71
N LYS A 139 -16.59 6.22 -9.91
CA LYS A 139 -17.34 5.87 -8.69
C LYS A 139 -18.43 4.86 -9.12
N PRO A 140 -18.47 3.63 -8.57
CA PRO A 140 -19.57 2.73 -8.86
C PRO A 140 -20.87 3.39 -8.38
N ASN A 141 -21.86 3.45 -9.26
CA ASN A 141 -23.11 4.14 -9.03
C ASN A 141 -23.98 3.33 -8.04
N TYR A 142 -23.70 3.46 -6.75
CA TYR A 142 -24.37 2.74 -5.66
C TYR A 142 -25.88 3.03 -5.56
N THR A 143 -26.32 4.15 -6.16
CA THR A 143 -27.73 4.53 -6.25
C THR A 143 -28.55 3.53 -7.05
N THR A 144 -28.00 2.94 -8.11
CA THR A 144 -28.74 2.02 -8.98
C THR A 144 -28.96 0.67 -8.30
N THR A 145 -27.96 0.17 -7.57
CA THR A 145 -28.04 -1.08 -6.81
C THR A 145 -29.01 -0.98 -5.63
N LEU A 146 -29.05 0.18 -4.96
CA LEU A 146 -29.93 0.39 -3.80
C LEU A 146 -31.40 0.48 -4.21
N VAL A 147 -31.70 1.12 -5.35
CA VAL A 147 -33.07 1.20 -5.90
C VAL A 147 -33.60 -0.19 -6.28
N LEU A 148 -32.77 -1.04 -6.90
CA LEU A 148 -33.16 -2.41 -7.26
C LEU A 148 -33.45 -3.29 -6.04
N LEU A 149 -32.67 -3.16 -4.97
CA LEU A 149 -32.90 -3.90 -3.72
C LEU A 149 -34.21 -3.48 -3.04
N VAL A 150 -34.48 -2.18 -2.97
CA VAL A 150 -35.73 -1.67 -2.36
C VAL A 150 -36.95 -2.08 -3.19
N ALA A 151 -36.87 -2.00 -4.52
CA ALA A 151 -37.95 -2.45 -5.41
C ALA A 151 -38.22 -3.96 -5.28
N GLY A 152 -37.16 -4.79 -5.23
CA GLY A 152 -37.29 -6.23 -5.02
C GLY A 152 -37.96 -6.56 -3.68
N PHE A 153 -37.57 -5.86 -2.60
CA PHE A 153 -38.17 -6.08 -1.28
C PHE A 153 -39.65 -5.68 -1.23
N ALA A 154 -40.03 -4.57 -1.89
CA ALA A 154 -41.42 -4.14 -1.98
C ALA A 154 -42.29 -5.17 -2.72
N VAL A 155 -41.80 -5.74 -3.83
CA VAL A 155 -42.50 -6.78 -4.59
C VAL A 155 -42.68 -8.05 -3.73
N LEU A 156 -41.65 -8.47 -3.01
CA LEU A 156 -41.72 -9.62 -2.10
C LEU A 156 -42.74 -9.40 -0.98
N LEU A 157 -42.79 -8.20 -0.39
CA LEU A 157 -43.79 -7.87 0.62
C LEU A 157 -45.21 -7.93 0.04
N VAL A 158 -45.45 -7.39 -1.16
CA VAL A 158 -46.76 -7.46 -1.81
C VAL A 158 -47.18 -8.91 -2.08
N ILE A 159 -46.26 -9.76 -2.56
CA ILE A 159 -46.52 -11.19 -2.77
C ILE A 159 -46.83 -11.88 -1.43
N PHE A 160 -46.06 -11.61 -0.38
CA PHE A 160 -46.24 -12.19 0.94
C PHE A 160 -47.60 -11.80 1.55
N PHE A 161 -47.99 -10.53 1.48
CA PHE A 161 -49.29 -10.05 1.97
C PHE A 161 -50.46 -10.58 1.14
N LYS A 162 -50.31 -10.76 -0.18
CA LYS A 162 -51.34 -11.42 -1.02
C LYS A 162 -51.48 -12.90 -0.69
N ARG A 163 -50.38 -13.60 -0.41
CA ARG A 163 -50.39 -15.03 -0.09
C ARG A 163 -50.96 -15.33 1.31
N LYS A 164 -50.82 -14.42 2.26
CA LYS A 164 -51.39 -14.54 3.62
C LYS A 164 -52.91 -14.25 3.69
N ARG A 165 -53.48 -13.58 2.68
CA ARG A 165 -54.93 -13.26 2.60
C ARG A 165 -55.77 -14.30 1.85
N ARG A 166 -55.14 -15.30 1.21
CA ARG A 166 -55.82 -16.50 0.71
C ARG A 166 -55.65 -17.61 1.72
#